data_AF-A0A925T3M5-F1
#
_entry.id   AF-A0A925T3M5-F1
#
_cell.length_a   1.000
_cell.length_b   1.000
_cell.length_c   1.000
_cell.angle_alpha   90.00
_cell.angle_beta   90.00
_cell.angle_gamma   90.00
#
_symmetry.space_group_name_H-M   'P 1'
#
loop_
_entity.id
_entity.type
_entity.pdbx_description
1 polymer ?
#
loop_
_entity_poly.entity_id
_entity_poly.type
_entity_poly.pdbx_seq_one_letter_code
_entity_poly.pdbx_strand_id
1 'polypeptide(L)'
;MVKKTAGFDSGRLGRLRGLAFIGVLLLLGFQTAALGQTATSPIPLPSPFTPIVDNASVIDAETEQKLGAIYLNLKERANIEFAVATVDTTGGQDISEYALAVYRGWGIGSKENDGFLLLLAVDDRKYFTEVGYHLEGDLNDGLVGQIQRQYLVPQLKKGDYSQGVYDTVQAYVATLAQKRGFTIEGIDQRYAAREAPKSRGVRSKSKGFSSTCCTLLVILGVVIMVLSSMRKGGGGRGGGGGGGGGGWMGLLLLGSLLNSGGRGSSWGGSSSGWGGGGFGGGGGFGGGGFGGGFGGGSAGGGGAGGSW
;
A
#
# COMPACT_ATOMS: atom_id res chain seq x y z
N MET A 1 52.41 -69.01 -39.31
CA MET A 1 52.56 -68.05 -38.20
C MET A 1 51.46 -67.00 -38.33
N VAL A 2 50.48 -67.04 -37.44
CA VAL A 2 49.23 -66.25 -37.49
C VAL A 2 49.44 -64.87 -36.85
N LYS A 3 49.07 -63.80 -37.56
CA LYS A 3 48.98 -62.43 -37.02
C LYS A 3 47.64 -62.26 -36.29
N LYS A 4 47.74 -61.77 -35.06
CA LYS A 4 46.67 -61.47 -34.11
C LYS A 4 45.94 -60.18 -34.53
N THR A 5 44.63 -60.23 -34.80
CA THR A 5 43.78 -59.04 -34.93
C THR A 5 43.07 -58.78 -33.62
N ALA A 6 43.13 -57.52 -33.16
CA ALA A 6 42.50 -57.05 -31.95
C ALA A 6 40.97 -57.00 -32.14
N GLY A 7 40.24 -57.73 -31.30
CA GLY A 7 38.78 -57.64 -31.22
C GLY A 7 38.39 -56.33 -30.55
N PHE A 8 37.68 -55.49 -31.30
CA PHE A 8 37.07 -54.25 -30.82
C PHE A 8 35.92 -54.61 -29.87
N ASP A 9 36.08 -54.26 -28.59
CA ASP A 9 35.12 -54.56 -27.52
C ASP A 9 33.85 -53.67 -27.66
N SER A 10 32.85 -54.21 -28.34
CA SER A 10 31.55 -53.58 -28.59
C SER A 10 30.67 -53.49 -27.32
N GLY A 11 31.09 -54.07 -26.20
CA GLY A 11 30.31 -54.13 -24.96
C GLY A 11 30.24 -52.81 -24.17
N ARG A 12 31.23 -51.93 -24.31
CA ARG A 12 31.29 -50.66 -23.56
C ARG A 12 30.36 -49.56 -24.10
N LEU A 13 30.11 -49.52 -25.42
CA LEU A 13 29.24 -48.48 -26.01
C LEU A 13 27.74 -48.70 -25.72
N GLY A 14 27.29 -49.95 -25.55
CA GLY A 14 25.89 -50.25 -25.23
C GLY A 14 25.48 -49.81 -23.81
N ARG A 15 26.38 -49.99 -22.84
CA ARG A 15 26.13 -49.63 -21.43
C ARG A 15 26.10 -48.11 -21.19
N LEU A 16 26.89 -47.35 -21.94
CA LEU A 16 26.90 -45.87 -21.88
C LEU A 16 25.63 -45.26 -22.50
N ARG A 17 25.07 -45.88 -23.55
CA ARG A 17 23.80 -45.44 -24.17
C ARG A 17 22.58 -45.74 -23.30
N GLY A 18 22.56 -46.87 -22.59
CA GLY A 18 21.48 -47.21 -21.65
C GLY A 18 21.42 -46.30 -20.43
N LEU A 19 22.58 -45.93 -19.87
CA LEU A 19 22.66 -45.00 -18.73
C LEU A 19 22.28 -43.56 -19.12
N ALA A 20 22.63 -43.10 -20.33
CA ALA A 20 22.21 -41.81 -20.85
C ALA A 20 20.68 -41.72 -21.05
N PHE A 21 20.04 -42.81 -21.50
CA PHE A 21 18.58 -42.87 -21.66
C PHE A 21 17.83 -42.86 -20.32
N ILE A 22 18.35 -43.54 -19.29
CA ILE A 22 17.76 -43.53 -17.94
C ILE A 22 17.92 -42.15 -17.28
N GLY A 23 19.04 -41.47 -17.50
CA GLY A 23 19.26 -40.11 -17.02
C GLY A 23 18.31 -39.09 -17.65
N VAL A 24 18.01 -39.21 -18.94
CA VAL A 24 17.03 -38.33 -19.64
C VAL A 24 15.59 -38.62 -19.20
N LEU A 25 15.22 -39.88 -18.93
CA LEU A 25 13.91 -40.24 -18.38
C LEU A 25 13.72 -39.77 -16.92
N LEU A 26 14.78 -39.77 -16.11
CA LEU A 26 14.75 -39.20 -14.75
C LEU A 26 14.71 -37.66 -14.75
N LEU A 27 15.35 -37.00 -15.73
CA LEU A 27 15.27 -35.54 -15.92
C LEU A 27 13.93 -35.07 -16.51
N LEU A 28 13.27 -35.88 -17.34
CA LEU A 28 11.92 -35.62 -17.84
C LEU A 28 10.81 -35.94 -16.82
N GLY A 29 11.04 -36.91 -15.92
CA GLY A 29 10.10 -37.26 -14.85
C GLY A 29 10.04 -36.25 -13.69
N PHE A 30 11.02 -35.34 -13.58
CA PHE A 30 11.09 -34.36 -12.49
C PHE A 30 10.38 -33.02 -12.81
N GLN A 31 9.84 -32.85 -14.03
CA GLN A 31 9.27 -31.58 -14.49
C GLN A 31 7.74 -31.46 -14.38
N THR A 32 7.00 -32.50 -14.01
CA THR A 32 5.53 -32.50 -14.04
C THR A 32 4.84 -32.41 -12.69
N ALA A 33 5.58 -32.14 -11.59
CA ALA A 33 4.99 -31.96 -10.26
C ALA A 33 4.61 -30.50 -9.92
N ALA A 34 4.53 -29.61 -10.90
CA ALA A 34 3.86 -28.32 -10.73
C ALA A 34 2.34 -28.51 -10.92
N LEU A 35 1.73 -29.37 -10.08
CA LEU A 35 0.29 -29.30 -9.87
C LEU A 35 0.03 -27.92 -9.28
N GLY A 36 -0.74 -27.09 -9.99
CA GLY A 36 -1.20 -25.82 -9.50
C GLY A 36 -1.83 -26.03 -8.12
N GLN A 37 -1.19 -25.45 -7.11
CA GLN A 37 -1.80 -25.36 -5.79
C GLN A 37 -3.01 -24.44 -5.98
N THR A 38 -4.20 -25.02 -6.13
CA THR A 38 -5.42 -24.30 -5.82
C THR A 38 -5.27 -23.91 -4.36
N ALA A 39 -5.04 -22.64 -4.09
CA ALA A 39 -5.00 -22.13 -2.73
C ALA A 39 -6.37 -22.47 -2.10
N THR A 40 -6.40 -23.54 -1.33
CA THR A 40 -7.59 -23.96 -0.60
C THR A 40 -7.84 -22.89 0.44
N SER A 41 -9.09 -22.39 0.49
CA SER A 41 -9.48 -21.44 1.53
C SER A 41 -9.20 -22.06 2.91
N PRO A 42 -8.59 -21.32 3.84
CA PRO A 42 -8.36 -21.80 5.20
C PRO A 42 -9.66 -22.00 5.98
N ILE A 43 -10.77 -21.37 5.54
CA ILE A 43 -12.11 -21.64 6.03
C ILE A 43 -12.91 -22.34 4.92
N PRO A 44 -13.41 -23.57 5.10
CA PRO A 44 -14.17 -24.25 4.06
C PRO A 44 -15.43 -23.45 3.69
N LEU A 45 -15.80 -23.48 2.41
CA LEU A 45 -17.07 -22.88 1.96
C LEU A 45 -18.24 -23.61 2.66
N PRO A 46 -19.11 -22.89 3.39
CA PRO A 46 -20.27 -23.52 4.02
C PRO A 46 -21.19 -24.17 2.98
N SER A 47 -21.73 -25.35 3.33
CA SER A 47 -22.70 -26.09 2.50
C SER A 47 -23.89 -26.51 3.36
N PRO A 48 -25.09 -25.92 3.15
CA PRO A 48 -25.40 -24.85 2.19
C PRO A 48 -24.66 -23.55 2.51
N PHE A 49 -24.51 -22.66 1.52
CA PHE A 49 -23.86 -21.37 1.74
C PHE A 49 -24.60 -20.55 2.80
N THR A 50 -23.87 -20.05 3.79
CA THR A 50 -24.34 -19.05 4.75
C THR A 50 -23.45 -17.82 4.67
N PRO A 51 -24.04 -16.60 4.71
CA PRO A 51 -23.24 -15.38 4.65
C PRO A 51 -22.40 -15.18 5.92
N ILE A 52 -22.80 -15.75 7.06
CA ILE A 52 -22.08 -15.64 8.33
C ILE A 52 -21.51 -17.02 8.67
N VAL A 53 -20.22 -17.05 8.99
CA VAL A 53 -19.48 -18.22 9.48
C VAL A 53 -18.73 -17.81 10.74
N ASP A 54 -19.30 -18.15 11.90
CA ASP A 54 -18.77 -17.77 13.20
C ASP A 54 -17.97 -18.92 13.87
N ASN A 55 -16.74 -19.17 13.42
CA ASN A 55 -15.93 -20.24 14.03
C ASN A 55 -15.37 -19.87 15.40
N ALA A 56 -15.34 -18.57 15.74
CA ALA A 56 -14.91 -18.09 17.05
C ALA A 56 -16.05 -18.04 18.09
N SER A 57 -17.29 -18.33 17.69
CA SER A 57 -18.47 -18.28 18.59
C SER A 57 -18.66 -16.93 19.29
N VAL A 58 -18.46 -15.83 18.56
CA VAL A 58 -18.55 -14.45 19.08
C VAL A 58 -19.73 -13.65 18.53
N ILE A 59 -20.50 -14.20 17.60
CA ILE A 59 -21.69 -13.58 17.02
C ILE A 59 -22.93 -14.27 17.58
N ASP A 60 -23.82 -13.51 18.20
CA ASP A 60 -25.09 -14.04 18.69
C ASP A 60 -26.08 -14.35 17.56
N ALA A 61 -26.99 -15.29 17.83
CA ALA A 61 -27.97 -15.76 16.86
C ALA A 61 -28.93 -14.66 16.37
N GLU A 62 -29.20 -13.63 17.16
CA GLU A 62 -30.07 -12.51 16.74
C GLU A 62 -29.36 -11.69 15.65
N THR A 63 -28.07 -11.44 15.84
CA THR A 63 -27.20 -10.75 14.88
C THR A 63 -27.04 -11.56 13.60
N GLU A 64 -26.82 -12.88 13.70
CA GLU A 64 -26.77 -13.76 12.52
C GLU A 64 -28.05 -13.69 11.70
N GLN A 65 -29.22 -13.74 12.36
CA GLN A 65 -30.52 -13.64 11.68
C GLN A 65 -30.71 -12.28 10.99
N LYS A 66 -30.39 -11.18 11.68
CA LYS A 66 -30.47 -9.83 11.12
C LYS A 66 -29.56 -9.67 9.90
N LEU A 67 -28.32 -10.14 9.98
CA LEU A 67 -27.38 -10.08 8.86
C LEU A 67 -27.81 -11.00 7.72
N GLY A 68 -28.35 -12.18 8.00
CA GLY A 68 -28.94 -13.06 7.00
C GLY A 68 -30.08 -12.40 6.22
N ALA A 69 -30.96 -11.66 6.91
CA ALA A 69 -32.02 -10.90 6.26
C ALA A 69 -31.47 -9.77 5.37
N ILE A 70 -30.45 -9.03 5.84
CA ILE A 70 -29.79 -7.99 5.04
C ILE A 70 -29.13 -8.60 3.80
N TYR A 71 -28.47 -9.74 3.94
CA TYR A 71 -27.82 -10.45 2.85
C TYR A 71 -28.81 -10.82 1.74
N LEU A 72 -29.93 -11.44 2.09
CA LEU A 72 -30.94 -11.83 1.11
C LEU A 72 -31.50 -10.61 0.35
N ASN A 73 -31.81 -9.53 1.06
CA ASN A 73 -32.30 -8.31 0.43
C ASN A 73 -31.24 -7.65 -0.47
N LEU A 74 -29.98 -7.61 -0.06
CA LEU A 74 -28.89 -7.04 -0.86
C LEU A 74 -28.67 -7.84 -2.15
N LYS A 75 -28.67 -9.17 -2.04
CA LYS A 75 -28.55 -10.06 -3.18
C LYS A 75 -29.71 -9.92 -4.16
N GLU A 76 -30.94 -9.86 -3.66
CA GLU A 76 -32.15 -9.73 -4.49
C GLU A 76 -32.21 -8.37 -5.22
N ARG A 77 -31.90 -7.27 -4.52
CA ARG A 77 -32.11 -5.91 -5.06
C ARG A 77 -30.94 -5.35 -5.85
N ALA A 78 -29.71 -5.79 -5.57
CA ALA A 78 -28.51 -5.21 -6.15
C ALA A 78 -27.53 -6.23 -6.74
N ASN A 79 -27.81 -7.54 -6.61
CA ASN A 79 -26.87 -8.62 -6.97
C ASN A 79 -25.48 -8.44 -6.32
N ILE A 80 -25.47 -7.94 -5.08
CA ILE A 80 -24.25 -7.79 -4.28
C ILE A 80 -24.29 -8.84 -3.16
N GLU A 81 -23.19 -9.55 -2.98
CA GLU A 81 -23.00 -10.57 -1.96
C GLU A 81 -22.08 -10.03 -0.87
N PHE A 82 -22.33 -10.39 0.39
CA PHE A 82 -21.33 -10.21 1.43
C PHE A 82 -21.18 -11.47 2.26
N ALA A 83 -20.02 -11.58 2.90
CA ALA A 83 -19.80 -12.56 3.94
C ALA A 83 -19.13 -11.95 5.17
N VAL A 84 -19.39 -12.58 6.32
CA VAL A 84 -18.68 -12.35 7.57
C VAL A 84 -18.11 -13.66 8.04
N ALA A 85 -16.81 -13.68 8.36
CA ALA A 85 -16.14 -14.83 8.93
C ALA A 85 -15.43 -14.44 10.22
N THR A 86 -15.57 -15.24 11.27
CA THR A 86 -14.76 -15.14 12.48
C THR A 86 -13.94 -16.42 12.65
N VAL A 87 -12.72 -16.26 13.13
CA VAL A 87 -11.82 -17.36 13.53
C VAL A 87 -11.13 -16.98 14.82
N ASP A 88 -10.70 -17.96 15.60
CA ASP A 88 -9.91 -17.70 16.81
C ASP A 88 -8.57 -17.04 16.42
N THR A 89 -7.82 -17.65 15.52
CA THR A 89 -6.52 -17.15 15.05
C THR A 89 -6.27 -17.50 13.57
N THR A 90 -5.44 -16.72 12.88
CA THR A 90 -4.91 -17.06 11.55
C THR A 90 -3.74 -18.04 11.62
N GLY A 91 -3.30 -18.44 12.82
CA GLY A 91 -2.13 -19.30 13.00
C GLY A 91 -0.82 -18.61 12.62
N GLY A 92 -0.77 -17.27 12.71
CA GLY A 92 0.40 -16.46 12.37
C GLY A 92 0.47 -16.00 10.91
N GLN A 93 -0.49 -16.39 10.06
CA GLN A 93 -0.62 -15.86 8.70
C GLN A 93 -1.05 -14.39 8.74
N ASP A 94 -0.65 -13.61 7.73
CA ASP A 94 -1.16 -12.25 7.58
C ASP A 94 -2.68 -12.26 7.35
N ILE A 95 -3.40 -11.37 8.03
CA ILE A 95 -4.86 -11.34 8.02
C ILE A 95 -5.43 -10.97 6.65
N SER A 96 -4.70 -10.15 5.87
CA SER A 96 -5.13 -9.76 4.53
C SER A 96 -4.98 -10.93 3.56
N GLU A 97 -3.86 -11.66 3.62
CA GLU A 97 -3.66 -12.87 2.82
C GLU A 97 -4.65 -13.98 3.19
N TYR A 98 -4.93 -14.11 4.49
CA TYR A 98 -5.92 -15.07 5.00
C TYR A 98 -7.33 -14.73 4.49
N ALA A 99 -7.75 -13.47 4.61
CA ALA A 99 -9.04 -13.00 4.09
C ALA A 99 -9.15 -13.15 2.57
N LEU A 100 -8.10 -12.83 1.82
CA LEU A 100 -8.07 -13.01 0.37
C LEU A 100 -8.21 -14.48 -0.04
N ALA A 101 -7.56 -15.40 0.69
CA ALA A 101 -7.69 -16.84 0.43
C ALA A 101 -9.12 -17.32 0.70
N VAL A 102 -9.77 -16.84 1.77
CA VAL A 102 -11.18 -17.12 2.06
C VAL A 102 -12.09 -16.57 0.97
N TYR A 103 -11.94 -15.28 0.64
CA TYR A 103 -12.71 -14.60 -0.38
C TYR A 103 -12.69 -15.33 -1.72
N ARG A 104 -11.48 -15.69 -2.19
CA ARG A 104 -11.29 -16.42 -3.45
C ARG A 104 -11.83 -17.84 -3.39
N GLY A 105 -11.54 -18.57 -2.32
CA GLY A 105 -11.98 -19.96 -2.19
C GLY A 105 -13.50 -20.08 -2.02
N TRP A 106 -14.17 -19.04 -1.55
CA TRP A 106 -15.63 -18.98 -1.50
C TRP A 106 -16.26 -18.46 -2.79
N GLY A 107 -15.47 -17.93 -3.72
CA GLY A 107 -15.97 -17.36 -4.97
C GLY A 107 -16.77 -16.07 -4.78
N ILE A 108 -16.59 -15.38 -3.66
CA ILE A 108 -17.23 -14.07 -3.42
C ILE A 108 -16.67 -13.08 -4.45
N GLY A 109 -17.54 -12.26 -5.04
CA GLY A 109 -17.14 -11.27 -6.03
C GLY A 109 -16.49 -11.88 -7.29
N SER A 110 -16.96 -13.08 -7.68
CA SER A 110 -16.60 -13.69 -8.96
C SER A 110 -16.92 -12.76 -10.15
N LYS A 111 -16.49 -13.10 -11.37
CA LYS A 111 -16.70 -12.24 -12.56
C LYS A 111 -18.14 -11.74 -12.76
N GLU A 112 -19.12 -12.46 -12.24
CA GLU A 112 -20.55 -12.17 -12.42
C GLU A 112 -21.21 -11.52 -11.18
N ASN A 113 -20.51 -11.47 -10.04
CA ASN A 113 -21.06 -10.98 -8.78
C ASN A 113 -20.18 -9.87 -8.17
N ASP A 114 -20.82 -8.94 -7.51
CA ASP A 114 -20.16 -7.91 -6.70
C ASP A 114 -20.14 -8.38 -5.25
N GLY A 115 -19.05 -8.20 -4.50
CA GLY A 115 -19.11 -8.55 -3.09
C GLY A 115 -17.89 -8.23 -2.24
N PHE A 116 -18.08 -8.31 -0.92
CA PHE A 116 -17.04 -8.08 0.09
C PHE A 116 -17.07 -9.15 1.19
N LEU A 117 -15.94 -9.38 1.85
CA LEU A 117 -15.80 -10.26 3.01
C LEU A 117 -15.24 -9.45 4.18
N LEU A 118 -15.92 -9.46 5.33
CA LEU A 118 -15.35 -8.99 6.60
C LEU A 118 -14.87 -10.19 7.42
N LEU A 119 -13.57 -10.23 7.74
CA LEU A 119 -12.96 -11.31 8.51
C LEU A 119 -12.36 -10.79 9.81
N LEU A 120 -12.63 -11.49 10.92
CA LEU A 120 -12.07 -11.23 12.25
C LEU A 120 -11.28 -12.45 12.74
N ALA A 121 -10.04 -12.22 13.18
CA ALA A 121 -9.24 -13.16 13.95
C ALA A 121 -9.19 -12.66 15.40
N VAL A 122 -9.99 -13.30 16.27
CA VAL A 122 -10.37 -12.79 17.59
C VAL A 122 -9.18 -12.76 18.56
N ASP A 123 -8.45 -13.87 18.69
CA ASP A 123 -7.28 -13.99 19.57
C ASP A 123 -6.11 -13.14 19.06
N ASP A 124 -5.98 -13.03 17.74
CA ASP A 124 -4.94 -12.20 17.11
C ASP A 124 -5.24 -10.70 17.22
N ARG A 125 -6.48 -10.33 17.61
CA ARG A 125 -7.03 -8.98 17.57
C ARG A 125 -6.83 -8.31 16.22
N LYS A 126 -7.07 -9.03 15.13
CA LYS A 126 -6.93 -8.53 13.76
C LYS A 126 -8.21 -8.67 12.97
N TYR A 127 -8.46 -7.71 12.10
CA TYR A 127 -9.58 -7.74 11.18
C TYR A 127 -9.15 -7.27 9.80
N PHE A 128 -9.84 -7.74 8.78
CA PHE A 128 -9.65 -7.27 7.41
C PHE A 128 -10.96 -7.36 6.65
N THR A 129 -11.22 -6.39 5.77
CA THR A 129 -12.30 -6.45 4.79
C THR A 129 -11.69 -6.51 3.41
N GLU A 130 -11.96 -7.61 2.70
CA GLU A 130 -11.65 -7.76 1.28
C GLU A 130 -12.84 -7.22 0.47
N VAL A 131 -12.58 -6.37 -0.52
CA VAL A 131 -13.61 -5.77 -1.38
C VAL A 131 -13.35 -6.15 -2.83
N GLY A 132 -14.38 -6.68 -3.49
CA GLY A 132 -14.29 -7.04 -4.90
C GLY A 132 -14.11 -5.85 -5.81
N TYR A 133 -13.42 -6.07 -6.92
CA TYR A 133 -13.06 -5.05 -7.91
C TYR A 133 -14.23 -4.15 -8.33
N HIS A 134 -15.42 -4.73 -8.56
CA HIS A 134 -16.60 -3.98 -8.99
C HIS A 134 -17.23 -3.10 -7.89
N LEU A 135 -16.86 -3.32 -6.63
CA LEU A 135 -17.28 -2.50 -5.51
C LEU A 135 -16.26 -1.41 -5.15
N GLU A 136 -15.03 -1.43 -5.67
CA GLU A 136 -13.98 -0.48 -5.29
C GLU A 136 -14.35 0.99 -5.54
N GLY A 137 -15.17 1.27 -6.56
CA GLY A 137 -15.67 2.63 -6.82
C GLY A 137 -16.63 3.14 -5.73
N ASP A 138 -17.36 2.23 -5.09
CA ASP A 138 -18.36 2.55 -4.09
C ASP A 138 -17.81 2.42 -2.65
N LEU A 139 -17.03 1.37 -2.40
CA LEU A 139 -16.40 1.01 -1.14
C LEU A 139 -14.88 0.84 -1.32
N ASN A 140 -14.16 1.95 -1.57
CA ASN A 140 -12.70 1.92 -1.60
C ASN A 140 -12.09 1.67 -0.21
N ASP A 141 -10.82 1.25 -0.20
CA ASP A 141 -9.99 1.00 0.99
C ASP A 141 -10.07 2.12 2.04
N GLY A 142 -9.99 3.39 1.63
CA GLY A 142 -10.05 4.54 2.52
C GLY A 142 -11.39 4.66 3.25
N LEU A 143 -12.49 4.44 2.53
CA LEU A 143 -13.84 4.48 3.08
C LEU A 143 -14.14 3.27 3.97
N VAL A 144 -13.73 2.08 3.54
CA VAL A 144 -13.82 0.84 4.32
C VAL A 144 -13.09 1.00 5.64
N GLY A 145 -11.83 1.46 5.60
CA GLY A 145 -11.05 1.74 6.79
C GLY A 145 -11.65 2.81 7.69
N GLN A 146 -12.28 3.85 7.12
CA GLN A 146 -12.99 4.87 7.89
C GLN A 146 -14.18 4.26 8.65
N ILE A 147 -15.01 3.47 7.96
CA ILE A 147 -16.17 2.80 8.52
C ILE A 147 -15.74 1.85 9.65
N GLN A 148 -14.72 1.02 9.43
CA GLN A 148 -14.20 0.11 10.44
C GLN A 148 -13.74 0.84 11.69
N ARG A 149 -13.00 1.96 11.56
CA ARG A 149 -12.57 2.76 12.72
C ARG A 149 -13.74 3.40 13.46
N GLN A 150 -14.83 3.71 12.77
CA GLN A 150 -16.00 4.37 13.33
C GLN A 150 -16.95 3.39 14.02
N TYR A 151 -17.19 2.23 13.43
CA TYR A 151 -18.25 1.30 13.86
C TYR A 151 -17.71 -0.04 14.37
N LEU A 152 -16.65 -0.59 13.77
CA LEU A 152 -16.10 -1.88 14.15
C LEU A 152 -15.22 -1.76 15.41
N VAL A 153 -14.10 -1.05 15.29
CA VAL A 153 -13.01 -1.00 16.28
C VAL A 153 -13.49 -0.62 17.70
N PRO A 154 -14.38 0.38 17.88
CA PRO A 154 -14.84 0.74 19.23
C PRO A 154 -15.60 -0.39 19.94
N GLN A 155 -16.34 -1.23 19.19
CA GLN A 155 -17.10 -2.34 19.76
C GLN A 155 -16.20 -3.55 20.01
N LEU A 156 -15.26 -3.84 19.10
CA LEU A 156 -14.26 -4.89 19.31
C LEU A 156 -13.43 -4.66 20.58
N LYS A 157 -13.07 -3.39 20.87
CA LYS A 157 -12.37 -3.01 22.11
C LYS A 157 -13.17 -3.24 23.38
N LYS A 158 -14.50 -3.28 23.28
CA LYS A 158 -15.41 -3.59 24.41
C LYS A 158 -15.71 -5.10 24.52
N GLY A 159 -15.26 -5.90 23.55
CA GLY A 159 -15.64 -7.30 23.42
C GLY A 159 -17.04 -7.52 22.83
N ASP A 160 -17.65 -6.49 22.24
CA ASP A 160 -18.98 -6.58 21.62
C ASP A 160 -18.83 -6.82 20.10
N TYR A 161 -18.50 -8.06 19.76
CA TYR A 161 -18.23 -8.48 18.38
C TYR A 161 -19.49 -8.42 17.51
N SER A 162 -20.62 -8.94 18.01
CA SER A 162 -21.92 -8.89 17.36
C SER A 162 -22.29 -7.47 16.91
N GLN A 163 -22.30 -6.51 17.84
CA GLN A 163 -22.70 -5.15 17.52
C GLN A 163 -21.71 -4.49 16.56
N GLY A 164 -20.40 -4.72 16.75
CA GLY A 164 -19.37 -4.18 15.85
C GLY A 164 -19.52 -4.67 14.42
N VAL A 165 -19.74 -5.97 14.22
CA VAL A 165 -19.99 -6.57 12.90
C VAL A 165 -21.28 -6.02 12.32
N TYR A 166 -22.37 -6.01 13.09
CA TYR A 166 -23.67 -5.53 12.63
C TYR A 166 -23.63 -4.07 12.15
N ASP A 167 -23.10 -3.16 12.99
CA ASP A 167 -22.99 -1.74 12.67
C ASP A 167 -22.08 -1.49 11.45
N THR A 168 -21.04 -2.29 11.28
CA THR A 168 -20.11 -2.18 10.15
C THR A 168 -20.77 -2.62 8.84
N VAL A 169 -21.47 -3.76 8.84
CA VAL A 169 -22.21 -4.23 7.66
C VAL A 169 -23.35 -3.26 7.32
N GLN A 170 -24.08 -2.75 8.32
CA GLN A 170 -25.05 -1.67 8.14
C GLN A 170 -24.45 -0.47 7.39
N ALA A 171 -23.29 0.00 7.83
CA ALA A 171 -22.62 1.14 7.21
C ALA A 171 -22.14 0.85 5.78
N TYR A 172 -21.58 -0.34 5.50
CA TYR A 172 -21.21 -0.73 4.14
C TYR A 172 -22.42 -0.76 3.21
N VAL A 173 -23.49 -1.44 3.62
CA VAL A 173 -24.69 -1.59 2.80
C VAL A 173 -25.43 -0.27 2.62
N ALA A 174 -25.55 0.55 3.66
CA ALA A 174 -26.13 1.89 3.56
C ALA A 174 -25.35 2.78 2.59
N THR A 175 -24.01 2.70 2.62
CA THR A 175 -23.14 3.43 1.70
C THR A 175 -23.34 2.97 0.24
N LEU A 176 -23.41 1.66 0.00
CA LEU A 176 -23.71 1.10 -1.33
C LEU A 176 -25.09 1.55 -1.83
N ALA A 177 -26.10 1.45 -0.96
CA ALA A 177 -27.47 1.87 -1.26
C ALA A 177 -27.54 3.34 -1.66
N GLN A 178 -26.84 4.21 -0.91
CA GLN A 178 -26.76 5.63 -1.20
C GLN A 178 -26.07 5.91 -2.54
N LYS A 179 -24.92 5.27 -2.81
CA LYS A 179 -24.14 5.52 -4.02
C LYS A 179 -24.79 5.00 -5.30
N ARG A 180 -25.42 3.82 -5.22
CA ARG A 180 -26.08 3.17 -6.36
C ARG A 180 -27.57 3.49 -6.49
N GLY A 181 -28.16 4.19 -5.53
CA GLY A 181 -29.54 4.68 -5.60
C GLY A 181 -30.61 3.61 -5.39
N PHE A 182 -30.34 2.60 -4.56
CA PHE A 182 -31.33 1.58 -4.19
C PHE A 182 -31.71 1.67 -2.71
N THR A 183 -32.75 0.96 -2.30
CA THR A 183 -33.19 0.87 -0.90
C THR A 183 -33.28 -0.59 -0.46
N ILE A 184 -32.89 -0.87 0.78
CA ILE A 184 -32.92 -2.20 1.39
C ILE A 184 -33.68 -2.11 2.72
N GLU A 185 -34.52 -3.10 2.97
CA GLU A 185 -35.22 -3.23 4.24
C GLU A 185 -34.26 -3.64 5.36
N GLY A 186 -34.45 -3.07 6.55
CA GLY A 186 -33.58 -3.32 7.70
C GLY A 186 -32.24 -2.57 7.67
N ILE A 187 -32.03 -1.66 6.71
CA ILE A 187 -30.86 -0.76 6.67
C ILE A 187 -31.22 0.62 7.21
N ASP A 188 -30.46 1.09 8.22
CA ASP A 188 -30.55 2.47 8.69
C ASP A 188 -29.58 3.38 7.91
N GLN A 189 -30.14 4.25 7.08
CA GLN A 189 -29.38 5.20 6.24
C GLN A 189 -28.51 6.19 7.05
N ARG A 190 -28.73 6.31 8.37
CA ARG A 190 -27.85 7.11 9.24
C ARG A 190 -26.44 6.54 9.33
N TYR A 191 -26.26 5.25 9.09
CA TYR A 191 -24.96 4.59 9.07
C TYR A 191 -24.15 4.88 7.81
N ALA A 192 -24.80 5.34 6.73
CA ALA A 192 -24.14 5.60 5.46
C ALA A 192 -22.95 6.55 5.64
N ALA A 193 -21.78 6.11 5.17
CA ALA A 193 -20.58 6.89 5.31
C ALA A 193 -20.67 8.12 4.41
N ARG A 194 -20.63 9.29 5.04
CA ARG A 194 -20.49 10.54 4.31
C ARG A 194 -19.03 10.65 3.89
N GLU A 195 -18.79 10.83 2.59
CA GLU A 195 -17.47 11.23 2.14
C GLU A 195 -17.11 12.50 2.92
N ALA A 196 -16.05 12.41 3.74
CA ALA A 196 -15.47 13.60 4.33
C ALA A 196 -15.19 14.54 3.15
N PRO A 197 -15.63 15.82 3.19
CA PRO A 197 -15.36 16.73 2.10
C PRO A 197 -13.85 16.67 1.88
N LYS A 198 -13.42 16.22 0.68
CA LYS A 198 -12.00 16.26 0.28
C LYS A 198 -11.54 17.61 0.74
N SER A 199 -10.64 17.66 1.71
CA SER A 199 -10.18 18.93 2.26
C SER A 199 -9.58 19.66 1.06
N ARG A 200 -10.37 20.57 0.46
CA ARG A 200 -9.85 21.58 -0.45
C ARG A 200 -8.78 22.20 0.39
N GLY A 201 -7.52 21.89 0.06
CA GLY A 201 -6.39 22.08 0.95
C GLY A 201 -6.62 23.39 1.68
N VAL A 202 -6.86 23.31 2.99
CA VAL A 202 -6.87 24.50 3.80
C VAL A 202 -5.45 24.97 3.64
N ARG A 203 -5.27 25.90 2.69
CA ARG A 203 -4.04 26.60 2.41
C ARG A 203 -3.79 27.26 3.74
N SER A 204 -3.02 26.57 4.58
CA SER A 204 -2.66 27.05 5.91
C SER A 204 -2.05 28.39 5.60
N LYS A 205 -2.82 29.44 5.89
CA LYS A 205 -2.37 30.80 5.77
C LYS A 205 -1.37 30.87 6.90
N SER A 206 -0.13 30.46 6.60
CA SER A 206 1.01 30.68 7.46
C SER A 206 0.87 32.14 7.83
N LYS A 207 0.58 32.41 9.11
CA LYS A 207 0.61 33.76 9.62
C LYS A 207 2.02 34.21 9.32
N GLY A 208 2.15 35.07 8.30
CA GLY A 208 3.42 35.67 7.94
C GLY A 208 3.99 36.22 9.21
N PHE A 209 5.10 35.62 9.65
CA PHE A 209 5.88 36.14 10.75
C PHE A 209 6.23 37.56 10.34
N SER A 210 5.67 38.53 11.06
CA SER A 210 5.67 39.95 10.72
C SER A 210 7.08 40.38 10.32
N SER A 211 7.22 40.71 9.02
CA SER A 211 8.44 41.25 8.39
C SER A 211 9.01 42.47 9.14
N THR A 212 8.22 43.08 10.02
CA THR A 212 8.58 44.18 10.90
C THR A 212 9.49 43.78 12.07
N CYS A 213 9.44 42.52 12.53
CA CYS A 213 10.28 42.05 13.64
C CYS A 213 11.73 41.79 13.19
N CYS A 214 11.90 41.22 12.00
CA CYS A 214 13.22 40.94 11.44
C CYS A 214 13.97 42.22 11.03
N THR A 215 13.28 43.25 10.54
CA THR A 215 13.93 44.53 10.20
C THR A 215 14.42 45.28 11.44
N LEU A 216 13.67 45.24 12.55
CA LEU A 216 14.10 45.86 13.82
C LEU A 216 15.31 45.14 14.43
N LEU A 217 15.39 43.81 14.34
CA LEU A 217 16.55 43.05 14.82
C LEU A 217 17.80 43.31 13.96
N VAL A 218 17.65 43.45 12.63
CA VAL A 218 18.76 43.80 11.74
C VAL A 218 19.24 45.23 12.00
N ILE A 219 18.31 46.20 12.16
CA ILE A 219 18.68 47.59 12.49
C ILE A 219 19.37 47.67 13.85
N LEU A 220 18.88 46.96 14.87
CA LEU A 220 19.53 46.90 16.19
C LEU A 220 20.95 46.30 16.10
N GLY A 221 21.13 45.24 15.32
CA GLY A 221 22.45 44.64 15.07
C GLY A 221 23.42 45.60 14.37
N VAL A 222 22.95 46.36 13.37
CA VAL A 222 23.77 47.37 12.66
C VAL A 222 24.15 48.52 13.59
N VAL A 223 23.24 49.00 14.44
CA VAL A 223 23.53 50.08 15.41
C VAL A 223 24.55 49.63 16.46
N ILE A 224 24.44 48.39 16.96
CA ILE A 224 25.43 47.81 17.89
C ILE A 224 26.80 47.61 17.20
N MET A 225 26.82 47.22 15.92
CA MET A 225 28.05 47.07 15.13
C MET A 225 28.75 48.40 14.88
N VAL A 226 28.00 49.47 14.60
CA VAL A 226 28.56 50.83 14.42
C VAL A 226 29.05 51.41 15.75
N LEU A 227 28.28 51.25 16.85
CA LEU A 227 28.69 51.71 18.18
C LEU A 227 29.93 50.96 18.72
N SER A 228 30.07 49.66 18.42
CA SER A 228 31.28 48.90 18.75
C SER A 228 32.48 49.25 17.86
N SER A 229 32.24 49.68 16.62
CA SER A 229 33.28 50.18 15.71
C SER A 229 33.79 51.57 16.11
N MET A 230 32.95 52.41 16.73
CA MET A 230 33.35 53.73 17.24
C MET A 230 34.04 53.67 18.62
N ARG A 231 34.00 52.52 19.30
CA ARG A 231 34.60 52.32 20.63
C ARG A 231 36.00 51.69 20.59
N LYS A 232 36.56 51.49 19.39
CA LYS A 232 37.91 50.92 19.18
C LYS A 232 38.80 51.88 18.40
N GLY A 233 39.01 53.07 18.96
CA GLY A 233 40.18 53.89 18.64
C GLY A 233 41.41 53.34 19.36
N GLY A 234 42.43 52.91 18.62
CA GLY A 234 43.77 52.67 19.17
C GLY A 234 44.62 51.61 18.45
N GLY A 235 45.45 52.06 17.50
CA GLY A 235 46.67 51.38 16.97
C GLY A 235 46.42 50.33 15.88
N GLY A 236 47.11 50.27 14.74
CA GLY A 236 48.33 50.91 14.25
C GLY A 236 49.11 49.90 13.39
N ARG A 237 49.70 50.35 12.27
CA ARG A 237 50.61 49.63 11.32
C ARG A 237 49.97 48.48 10.50
N GLY A 238 50.18 48.33 9.20
CA GLY A 238 51.04 49.00 8.21
C GLY A 238 51.14 48.14 6.94
N GLY A 239 51.47 48.77 5.80
CA GLY A 239 51.94 48.15 4.55
C GLY A 239 50.84 47.62 3.63
N GLY A 240 50.76 47.94 2.34
CA GLY A 240 51.63 48.68 1.43
C GLY A 240 51.41 48.15 0.02
N GLY A 241 51.09 49.05 -0.94
CA GLY A 241 51.09 48.85 -2.41
C GLY A 241 50.15 47.79 -2.98
N GLY A 242 49.37 47.97 -4.03
CA GLY A 242 49.32 48.99 -5.08
C GLY A 242 48.77 48.31 -6.35
N GLY A 243 47.79 48.95 -7.00
CA GLY A 243 47.46 48.72 -8.41
C GLY A 243 46.31 47.74 -8.72
N GLY A 244 45.25 48.25 -9.35
CA GLY A 244 44.25 47.45 -10.07
C GLY A 244 42.81 47.92 -9.82
N GLY A 245 42.33 48.84 -10.64
CA GLY A 245 41.04 49.53 -10.47
C GLY A 245 39.80 48.63 -10.45
N GLY A 246 38.84 49.02 -9.61
CA GLY A 246 37.52 48.39 -9.54
C GLY A 246 36.64 48.95 -8.42
N GLY A 247 36.73 50.26 -8.13
CA GLY A 247 35.76 50.93 -7.28
C GLY A 247 34.35 50.82 -7.88
N TRP A 248 33.32 50.99 -7.04
CA TRP A 248 31.86 51.00 -7.29
C TRP A 248 31.33 51.18 -8.73
N MET A 249 32.00 51.95 -9.59
CA MET A 249 31.74 52.05 -11.03
C MET A 249 31.91 50.73 -11.82
N GLY A 250 32.76 49.81 -11.38
CA GLY A 250 32.92 48.47 -11.98
C GLY A 250 31.72 47.56 -11.73
N LEU A 251 31.01 47.76 -10.60
CA LEU A 251 29.79 47.01 -10.26
C LEU A 251 28.60 47.49 -11.09
N LEU A 252 28.57 48.76 -11.47
CA LEU A 252 27.51 49.36 -12.29
C LEU A 252 27.59 48.94 -13.75
N LEU A 253 28.79 48.74 -14.30
CA LEU A 253 28.97 48.24 -15.67
C LEU A 253 28.72 46.73 -15.81
N LEU A 254 28.87 45.96 -14.73
CA LEU A 254 28.52 44.54 -14.73
C LEU A 254 27.00 44.31 -14.71
N GLY A 255 26.22 45.28 -14.18
CA GLY A 255 24.76 45.24 -14.19
C GLY A 255 24.12 45.43 -15.58
N SER A 256 24.82 46.04 -16.53
CA SER A 256 24.30 46.32 -17.89
C SER A 256 24.60 45.21 -18.91
N LEU A 257 25.42 44.22 -18.57
CA LEU A 257 25.71 43.04 -19.41
C LEU A 257 24.84 41.82 -19.06
N LEU A 258 24.14 41.84 -17.93
CA LEU A 258 23.27 40.76 -17.45
C LEU A 258 21.77 40.98 -17.71
N ASN A 259 21.38 42.10 -18.34
CA ASN A 259 19.98 42.45 -18.60
C ASN A 259 19.65 42.58 -20.10
N SER A 260 20.12 41.63 -20.90
CA SER A 260 19.81 41.52 -22.32
C SER A 260 19.58 40.06 -22.70
N GLY A 261 18.32 39.72 -23.04
CA GLY A 261 18.00 38.53 -23.82
C GLY A 261 17.35 37.38 -23.07
N GLY A 262 16.05 37.47 -22.79
CA GLY A 262 15.22 36.30 -22.53
C GLY A 262 14.93 35.51 -23.81
N ARG A 263 15.11 34.18 -23.77
CA ARG A 263 14.43 33.17 -24.62
C ARG A 263 14.73 31.75 -24.08
N GLY A 264 13.68 30.95 -23.89
CA GLY A 264 13.77 29.49 -23.97
C GLY A 264 13.72 28.71 -22.65
N SER A 265 12.52 28.22 -22.34
CA SER A 265 12.18 27.23 -21.32
C SER A 265 12.62 25.80 -21.68
N SER A 266 13.20 25.06 -20.73
CA SER A 266 12.66 23.80 -20.17
C SER A 266 13.80 22.93 -19.62
N TRP A 267 13.57 22.51 -18.37
CA TRP A 267 14.35 21.71 -17.44
C TRP A 267 15.47 20.78 -17.94
N GLY A 268 16.63 20.92 -17.28
CA GLY A 268 17.64 19.87 -17.16
C GLY A 268 18.86 20.29 -16.33
N GLY A 269 18.95 19.79 -15.10
CA GLY A 269 20.21 19.26 -14.56
C GLY A 269 21.21 20.18 -13.84
N SER A 270 21.29 19.98 -12.52
CA SER A 270 22.48 19.48 -11.82
C SER A 270 23.56 20.42 -11.23
N SER A 271 23.83 20.10 -9.94
CA SER A 271 25.11 20.16 -9.20
C SER A 271 25.60 21.55 -8.80
N SER A 272 26.22 21.82 -7.65
CA SER A 272 26.93 21.08 -6.59
C SER A 272 27.04 22.06 -5.39
N GLY A 273 27.33 21.75 -4.13
CA GLY A 273 27.84 20.60 -3.40
C GLY A 273 28.32 21.11 -2.03
N TRP A 274 29.04 20.25 -1.28
CA TRP A 274 29.64 20.39 0.07
C TRP A 274 28.72 19.87 1.19
N GLY A 275 29.02 18.82 1.96
CA GLY A 275 30.18 17.94 2.08
C GLY A 275 30.28 17.42 3.54
N GLY A 276 30.45 16.10 3.76
CA GLY A 276 31.08 15.57 4.98
C GLY A 276 30.46 14.33 5.67
N GLY A 277 31.12 13.16 5.51
CA GLY A 277 31.14 11.96 6.39
C GLY A 277 29.97 10.96 6.22
N GLY A 278 30.10 9.65 6.05
CA GLY A 278 31.17 8.66 6.28
C GLY A 278 30.51 7.39 6.84
N PHE A 279 30.97 6.18 6.44
CA PHE A 279 30.44 4.81 6.70
C PHE A 279 29.27 4.37 5.79
N GLY A 280 29.28 3.28 5.01
CA GLY A 280 30.21 2.15 4.86
C GLY A 280 29.41 0.84 4.66
N GLY A 281 29.54 0.19 3.49
CA GLY A 281 29.06 -1.17 3.16
C GLY A 281 27.64 -1.23 2.60
N GLY A 282 27.38 -1.53 1.32
CA GLY A 282 27.71 -2.74 0.55
C GLY A 282 26.43 -3.57 0.45
N GLY A 283 25.88 -4.03 -0.67
CA GLY A 283 26.23 -4.12 -2.08
C GLY A 283 25.31 -5.22 -2.65
N GLY A 284 24.87 -5.12 -3.90
CA GLY A 284 24.21 -6.24 -4.60
C GLY A 284 22.93 -5.87 -5.33
N PHE A 285 23.08 -5.31 -6.54
CA PHE A 285 22.04 -5.31 -7.57
C PHE A 285 22.17 -6.57 -8.42
N GLY A 286 21.03 -7.17 -8.73
CA GLY A 286 20.83 -8.28 -9.68
C GLY A 286 19.50 -8.93 -9.29
N GLY A 287 18.48 -9.02 -10.11
CA GLY A 287 18.31 -8.93 -11.55
C GLY A 287 16.98 -9.66 -11.85
N GLY A 288 16.47 -9.56 -13.07
CA GLY A 288 15.40 -10.44 -13.54
C GLY A 288 14.10 -9.71 -13.84
N GLY A 289 13.82 -9.61 -15.15
CA GLY A 289 12.57 -9.11 -15.66
C GLY A 289 11.40 -10.04 -15.31
N PHE A 290 10.22 -9.43 -15.16
CA PHE A 290 8.96 -10.15 -15.06
C PHE A 290 8.17 -9.89 -16.35
N GLY A 291 8.34 -10.81 -17.29
CA GLY A 291 7.37 -11.11 -18.33
C GLY A 291 6.71 -12.44 -17.97
N GLY A 292 5.38 -12.44 -17.85
CA GLY A 292 4.62 -13.65 -17.55
C GLY A 292 3.19 -13.30 -17.15
N GLY A 293 2.32 -13.14 -18.16
CA GLY A 293 0.89 -13.05 -17.94
C GLY A 293 0.36 -14.39 -17.43
N PHE A 294 -0.30 -14.34 -16.28
CA PHE A 294 -1.09 -15.44 -15.74
C PHE A 294 -2.50 -14.93 -15.46
N GLY A 295 -3.47 -15.44 -16.20
CA GLY A 295 -4.89 -15.26 -15.93
C GLY A 295 -5.28 -16.04 -14.68
N GLY A 296 -5.56 -15.31 -13.61
CA GLY A 296 -6.18 -15.78 -12.37
C GLY A 296 -7.08 -14.65 -11.89
N GLY A 297 -8.27 -14.98 -11.38
CA GLY A 297 -9.37 -14.04 -11.10
C GLY A 297 -8.92 -12.72 -10.48
N SER A 298 -9.43 -11.61 -11.03
CA SER A 298 -9.12 -10.24 -10.64
C SER A 298 -9.57 -9.95 -9.20
N ALA A 299 -8.75 -10.31 -8.21
CA ALA A 299 -8.75 -9.59 -6.95
C ALA A 299 -8.02 -8.26 -7.23
N GLY A 300 -8.80 -7.22 -7.55
CA GLY A 300 -8.31 -5.85 -7.41
C GLY A 300 -7.96 -5.67 -5.93
N GLY A 301 -6.78 -5.15 -5.61
CA GLY A 301 -6.24 -5.10 -4.25
C GLY A 301 -6.97 -4.13 -3.31
N GLY A 302 -8.31 -4.14 -3.34
CA GLY A 302 -9.21 -3.33 -2.53
C GLY A 302 -9.51 -3.99 -1.20
N GLY A 303 -9.25 -3.26 -0.11
CA GLY A 303 -9.58 -3.72 1.23
C GLY A 303 -8.96 -2.85 2.30
N ALA A 304 -9.42 -3.01 3.52
CA ALA A 304 -8.81 -2.36 4.67
C ALA A 304 -8.92 -3.25 5.89
N GLY A 305 -7.93 -3.17 6.76
CA GLY A 305 -7.90 -3.92 8.01
C GLY A 305 -6.94 -3.30 9.00
N GLY A 306 -6.89 -3.91 10.18
CA GLY A 306 -6.09 -3.41 11.28
C GLY A 306 -6.15 -4.32 12.50
N SER A 307 -5.78 -3.75 13.63
CA SER A 307 -5.86 -4.39 14.95
C SER A 307 -6.62 -3.51 15.95
N TRP A 308 -7.06 -4.09 17.06
CA TRP A 308 -7.76 -3.36 18.14
C TRP A 308 -7.21 -3.59 19.54
#